data_AF-A0A6L2PUV0-F1
#
_entry.id   AF-A0A6L2PUV0-F1
#
_cell.length_a   1.000
_cell.length_b   1.000
_cell.length_c   1.000
_cell.angle_alpha   90.00
_cell.angle_beta   90.00
_cell.angle_gamma   90.00
#
_symmetry.space_group_name_H-M   'P 1'
#
loop_
_entity.id
_entity.type
_entity.pdbx_description
1 polymer ?
#
loop_
_entity_poly.entity_id
_entity_poly.type
_entity_poly.pdbx_seq_one_letter_code
_entity_poly.pdbx_strand_id
1 'polypeptide(L)'
;MFRSFCEPELLRRGNDPSSVWFQQDGATTHTARTSMSALREIFPQHIISRGGDVPWHARSPDASACYYFLWGYLRSKVFISKPRTIQELKHRIKEEIAEIPEQITRRVTENLRERLEQCLRNGGGHQNDEIFKYTMTCTEFFCDSNTYIRR
;
A
#
# COMPACT_ATOMS: atom_id res chain seq x y z
N MET A 1 -7.95 15.60 2.32
CA MET A 1 -7.82 14.19 1.88
C MET A 1 -8.79 13.29 2.65
N PHE A 2 -8.65 13.12 3.97
CA PHE A 2 -9.52 12.20 4.73
C PHE A 2 -11.01 12.57 4.63
N ARG A 3 -11.39 13.78 5.02
CA ARG A 3 -12.78 14.28 4.94
C ARG A 3 -13.25 14.63 3.54
N SER A 4 -12.32 15.05 2.68
CA SER A 4 -12.65 15.56 1.35
C SER A 4 -12.74 14.47 0.29
N PHE A 5 -12.29 13.24 0.59
CA PHE A 5 -12.22 12.16 -0.39
C PHE A 5 -12.42 10.79 0.27
N CYS A 6 -11.60 10.43 1.26
CA CYS A 6 -11.58 9.05 1.80
C CYS A 6 -12.93 8.64 2.41
N GLU A 7 -13.45 9.44 3.34
CA GLU A 7 -14.74 9.18 4.01
C GLU A 7 -15.92 9.19 3.01
N PRO A 8 -16.11 10.23 2.16
CA PRO A 8 -17.15 10.22 1.15
C PRO A 8 -17.09 9.02 0.19
N GLU A 9 -15.89 8.59 -0.19
CA GLU A 9 -15.69 7.47 -1.12
C GLU A 9 -16.02 6.11 -0.47
N LEU A 10 -15.70 5.93 0.82
CA LEU A 10 -16.11 4.74 1.57
C LEU A 10 -17.63 4.64 1.65
N LEU A 11 -18.29 5.74 2.03
CA LEU A 11 -19.75 5.82 2.10
C LEU A 11 -20.39 5.57 0.73
N ARG A 12 -19.84 6.14 -0.35
CA ARG A 12 -20.31 5.92 -1.72
C ARG A 12 -20.25 4.44 -2.13
N ARG A 13 -19.28 3.70 -1.60
CA ARG A 13 -19.12 2.24 -1.83
C ARG A 13 -19.92 1.38 -0.86
N GLY A 14 -20.74 1.99 0.01
CA GLY A 14 -21.54 1.27 1.00
C GLY A 14 -20.75 0.74 2.20
N ASN A 15 -19.55 1.28 2.44
CA ASN A 15 -18.75 0.93 3.62
C ASN A 15 -18.93 2.03 4.68
N ASP A 16 -19.35 1.62 5.87
CA ASP A 16 -19.39 2.51 7.03
C ASP A 16 -17.96 2.69 7.57
N PRO A 17 -17.40 3.92 7.57
CA PRO A 17 -16.07 4.19 8.10
C PRO A 17 -15.86 3.70 9.54
N SER A 18 -16.91 3.66 10.36
CA SER A 18 -16.83 3.16 11.75
C SER A 18 -16.63 1.64 11.85
N SER A 19 -16.81 0.92 10.75
CA SER A 19 -16.64 -0.54 10.64
C SER A 19 -15.37 -0.96 9.88
N VAL A 20 -14.58 0.00 9.41
CA VAL A 20 -13.40 -0.23 8.55
C VAL A 20 -12.11 0.08 9.28
N TRP A 21 -11.13 -0.81 9.16
CA TRP A 21 -9.78 -0.58 9.65
C TRP A 21 -8.96 0.29 8.69
N PHE A 22 -8.43 1.41 9.20
CA PHE A 22 -7.52 2.27 8.44
C PHE A 22 -6.07 1.99 8.82
N GLN A 23 -5.22 1.73 7.83
CA GLN A 23 -3.79 1.50 8.02
C GLN A 23 -2.96 2.61 7.36
N GLN A 24 -1.96 3.13 8.08
CA GLN A 24 -0.93 4.02 7.53
C GLN A 24 0.44 3.76 8.16
N ASP A 25 1.51 4.21 7.49
CA ASP A 25 2.87 4.11 8.01
C ASP A 25 3.16 5.14 9.12
N GLY A 26 4.34 5.02 9.74
CA GLY A 26 4.77 5.87 10.84
C GLY A 26 5.41 7.19 10.42
N ALA A 27 5.19 7.69 9.19
CA ALA A 27 5.77 8.96 8.74
C ALA A 27 5.26 10.13 9.58
N THR A 28 6.14 11.10 9.90
CA THR A 28 5.83 12.18 10.86
C THR A 28 4.60 12.99 10.50
N THR A 29 4.36 13.25 9.22
CA THR A 29 3.17 13.98 8.72
C THR A 29 1.88 13.18 8.90
N HIS A 30 1.94 11.86 8.78
CA HIS A 30 0.80 10.95 8.97
C HIS A 30 0.45 10.79 10.46
N THR A 31 1.46 10.85 11.33
CA THR A 31 1.30 10.75 12.79
C THR A 31 1.11 12.09 13.49
N ALA A 32 1.06 13.20 12.73
CA ALA A 32 0.84 14.53 13.29
C ALA A 32 -0.51 14.59 14.02
N ARG A 33 -0.60 15.41 15.08
CA ARG A 33 -1.80 15.51 15.92
C ARG A 33 -3.05 15.80 15.09
N THR A 34 -2.96 16.73 14.14
CA THR A 34 -4.06 17.11 13.25
C THR A 34 -4.53 15.95 12.37
N SER A 35 -3.58 15.21 11.78
CA SER A 35 -3.86 14.03 10.96
C SER A 35 -4.53 12.93 11.78
N MET A 36 -3.96 12.58 12.94
CA MET A 36 -4.49 11.54 13.83
C MET A 36 -5.84 11.92 14.46
N SER A 37 -6.07 13.20 14.78
CA SER A 37 -7.38 13.67 15.23
C SER A 37 -8.46 13.46 14.18
N ALA A 38 -8.20 13.83 12.92
CA ALA A 38 -9.15 13.60 11.84
C ALA A 38 -9.41 12.09 11.62
N LEU A 39 -8.37 11.26 11.71
CA LEU A 39 -8.53 9.80 11.59
C LEU A 39 -9.38 9.22 12.71
N ARG A 40 -9.19 9.64 13.98
CA ARG A 40 -9.97 9.14 15.12
C ARG A 40 -11.45 9.49 15.04
N GLU A 41 -11.79 10.60 14.40
CA GLU A 41 -13.19 10.97 14.18
C GLU A 41 -13.85 10.11 13.09
N ILE A 42 -13.10 9.74 12.04
CA ILE A 42 -13.62 8.99 10.89
C ILE A 42 -13.60 7.47 11.16
N PHE A 43 -12.54 6.97 11.81
CA PHE A 43 -12.28 5.55 12.08
C PHE A 43 -12.14 5.31 13.60
N PRO A 44 -13.20 5.53 14.39
CA PRO A 44 -13.11 5.43 15.85
C PRO A 44 -12.70 4.01 16.27
N GLN A 45 -11.58 3.87 16.99
CA GLN A 45 -11.02 2.60 17.49
C GLN A 45 -10.51 1.62 16.40
N HIS A 46 -10.41 2.06 15.14
CA HIS A 46 -10.06 1.21 14.00
C HIS A 46 -8.82 1.70 13.26
N ILE A 47 -7.81 2.22 13.96
CA ILE A 47 -6.60 2.79 13.35
C ILE A 47 -5.37 1.94 13.63
N ILE A 48 -4.74 1.47 12.55
CA ILE A 48 -3.43 0.81 12.56
C ILE A 48 -2.37 1.84 12.13
N SER A 49 -1.67 2.41 13.09
CA SER A 49 -0.68 3.49 12.85
C SER A 49 0.27 3.62 14.04
N ARG A 50 1.39 4.31 13.86
CA ARG A 50 2.16 4.79 15.01
C ARG A 50 1.30 5.79 15.81
N GLY A 51 0.96 5.43 17.06
CA GLY A 51 0.04 6.19 17.91
C GLY A 51 -1.45 6.00 17.61
N GLY A 52 -1.80 5.00 16.79
CA GLY A 52 -3.18 4.51 16.61
C GLY A 52 -3.59 3.50 17.68
N ASP A 53 -4.74 2.85 17.45
CA ASP A 53 -5.30 1.82 18.33
C ASP A 53 -4.48 0.53 18.29
N VAL A 54 -4.00 0.17 17.10
CA VAL A 54 -3.03 -0.91 16.90
C VAL A 54 -1.70 -0.29 16.47
N PRO A 55 -0.59 -0.51 17.20
CA PRO A 55 0.69 0.06 16.86
C PRO A 55 1.23 -0.54 15.57
N TRP A 56 1.63 0.32 14.63
CA TRP A 56 2.37 -0.10 13.44
C TRP A 56 3.88 -0.04 13.69
N HIS A 57 4.59 -1.13 13.39
CA HIS A 57 6.04 -1.20 13.56
C HIS A 57 6.76 -0.23 12.61
N ALA A 58 7.88 0.34 13.06
CA ALA A 58 8.71 1.18 12.21
C ALA A 58 9.40 0.34 11.13
N ARG A 59 9.56 0.91 9.93
CA ARG A 59 10.32 0.30 8.80
C ARG A 59 9.76 -1.04 8.32
N SER A 60 8.44 -1.19 8.25
CA SER A 60 7.77 -2.38 7.71
C SER A 60 7.03 -2.10 6.40
N PRO A 61 7.73 -1.76 5.30
CA PRO A 61 7.11 -1.61 3.99
C PRO A 61 6.46 -2.93 3.53
N ASP A 62 7.05 -4.06 3.92
CA ASP A 62 6.61 -5.43 3.60
C ASP A 62 5.20 -5.76 4.14
N ALA A 63 4.69 -4.97 5.08
CA ALA A 63 3.36 -5.17 5.67
C ALA A 63 2.28 -4.25 5.07
N SER A 64 2.63 -3.29 4.19
CA SER A 64 1.64 -2.39 3.61
C SER A 64 1.35 -2.74 2.15
N ALA A 65 0.08 -3.01 1.85
CA ALA A 65 -0.41 -3.38 0.51
C ALA A 65 -0.01 -2.40 -0.59
N CYS A 66 0.08 -1.11 -0.25
CA CYS A 66 0.54 -0.11 -1.20
C CYS A 66 2.00 -0.34 -1.62
N TYR A 67 2.86 -0.73 -0.67
CA TYR A 67 4.29 -0.88 -0.90
C TYR A 67 4.66 -2.21 -1.56
N TYR A 68 4.18 -3.35 -1.03
CA TYR A 68 4.55 -4.65 -1.59
C TYR A 68 3.80 -5.00 -2.88
N PHE A 69 2.68 -4.33 -3.18
CA PHE A 69 1.87 -4.60 -4.37
C PHE A 69 1.67 -3.37 -5.25
N LEU A 70 0.93 -2.36 -4.79
CA LEU A 70 0.40 -1.32 -5.68
C LEU A 70 1.50 -0.55 -6.41
N TRP A 71 2.55 -0.11 -5.72
CA TRP A 71 3.62 0.66 -6.34
C TRP A 71 4.43 -0.15 -7.36
N GLY A 72 4.74 -1.42 -7.06
CA GLY A 72 5.40 -2.33 -8.00
C GLY A 72 4.52 -2.59 -9.23
N TYR A 73 3.23 -2.86 -9.01
CA TYR A 73 2.24 -3.05 -10.07
C TYR A 73 2.16 -1.82 -10.99
N LEU A 74 1.89 -0.64 -10.43
CA LEU A 74 1.77 0.59 -11.20
C LEU A 74 3.06 0.90 -11.96
N ARG A 75 4.23 0.71 -11.33
CA ARG A 75 5.51 0.92 -12.03
C ARG A 75 5.63 -0.01 -13.24
N SER A 76 5.24 -1.27 -13.11
CA SER A 76 5.32 -2.25 -14.21
C SER A 76 4.37 -1.95 -15.37
N LYS A 77 3.24 -1.27 -15.11
CA LYS A 77 2.19 -1.01 -16.11
C LYS A 77 2.26 0.39 -16.71
N VAL A 78 2.32 1.41 -15.86
CA VAL A 78 2.25 2.82 -16.26
C VAL A 78 3.44 3.24 -17.12
N PHE A 79 4.64 2.69 -16.85
CA PHE A 79 5.84 3.08 -17.59
C PHE A 79 6.00 2.36 -18.95
N ILE A 80 5.14 1.39 -19.28
CA ILE A 80 5.14 0.73 -20.61
C ILE A 80 4.86 1.76 -21.71
N SER A 81 3.90 2.66 -21.49
CA SER A 81 3.53 3.70 -22.46
C SER A 81 4.49 4.89 -22.50
N LYS A 82 5.52 4.92 -21.63
CA LYS A 82 6.53 5.98 -21.53
C LYS A 82 5.92 7.40 -21.52
N PRO A 83 5.03 7.72 -20.55
CA PRO A 83 4.39 9.02 -20.47
C PRO A 83 5.43 10.15 -20.41
N ARG A 84 5.23 11.20 -21.21
CA ARG A 84 6.17 12.32 -21.36
C ARG A 84 5.73 13.56 -20.57
N THR A 85 4.48 13.57 -20.11
CA THR A 85 3.93 14.67 -19.31
C THR A 85 3.37 14.16 -17.98
N ILE A 86 3.29 15.05 -16.99
CA ILE A 86 2.68 14.75 -15.68
C ILE A 86 1.19 14.41 -15.85
N GLN A 87 0.52 15.02 -16.83
CA GLN A 87 -0.88 14.81 -17.15
C GLN A 87 -1.13 13.40 -17.68
N GLU A 88 -0.31 12.96 -18.64
CA GLU A 88 -0.33 11.59 -19.15
C GLU A 88 -0.05 10.59 -18.02
N LEU A 89 0.96 10.85 -17.19
CA LEU A 89 1.28 9.98 -16.06
C LEU A 89 0.10 9.85 -15.08
N LYS A 90 -0.52 10.98 -14.70
CA LYS A 90 -1.70 10.99 -13.82
C LYS A 90 -2.90 10.28 -14.43
N HIS A 91 -3.14 10.48 -15.74
CA HIS A 91 -4.21 9.80 -16.45
C HIS A 91 -3.99 8.30 -16.44
N ARG A 92 -2.77 7.87 -16.75
CA ARG A 92 -2.46 6.46 -16.87
C ARG A 92 -2.46 5.72 -15.54
N ILE A 93 -2.02 6.36 -14.46
CA ILE A 93 -2.20 5.83 -13.10
C ILE A 93 -3.68 5.59 -12.79
N LYS A 94 -4.57 6.53 -13.14
CA LYS A 94 -6.00 6.38 -12.87
C LYS A 94 -6.62 5.23 -13.66
N GLU A 95 -6.27 5.09 -14.93
CA GLU A 95 -6.74 3.99 -15.77
C GLU A 95 -6.25 2.64 -15.22
N GLU A 96 -4.94 2.51 -14.95
CA GLU A 96 -4.39 1.25 -14.42
C GLU A 96 -4.96 0.87 -13.05
N ILE A 97 -5.30 1.84 -12.19
CA ILE A 97 -5.99 1.58 -10.91
C ILE A 97 -7.43 1.13 -11.13
N ALA A 98 -8.16 1.75 -12.06
CA ALA A 98 -9.54 1.40 -12.36
C ALA A 98 -9.67 -0.01 -12.95
N GLU A 99 -8.65 -0.46 -13.67
CA GLU A 99 -8.58 -1.79 -14.27
C GLU A 99 -8.13 -2.89 -13.29
N ILE A 100 -7.75 -2.57 -12.04
CA ILE A 100 -7.37 -3.60 -11.06
C ILE A 100 -8.61 -4.43 -10.69
N PRO A 101 -8.66 -5.73 -11.00
CA PRO A 101 -9.79 -6.57 -10.63
C PRO A 101 -9.91 -6.75 -9.11
N GLU A 102 -11.14 -6.84 -8.61
CA GLU A 102 -11.41 -7.08 -7.18
C GLU A 102 -10.73 -8.37 -6.66
N GLN A 103 -10.59 -9.39 -7.51
CA GLN A 103 -9.90 -10.63 -7.16
C GLN A 103 -8.43 -10.38 -6.78
N ILE A 104 -7.78 -9.39 -7.39
CA ILE A 104 -6.40 -9.01 -7.05
C ILE A 104 -6.37 -8.35 -5.68
N THR A 105 -7.26 -7.40 -5.41
CA THR A 105 -7.30 -6.68 -4.13
C THR A 105 -7.63 -7.63 -2.97
N ARG A 106 -8.46 -8.65 -3.22
CA ARG A 106 -8.74 -9.72 -2.26
C ARG A 106 -7.49 -10.55 -1.95
N ARG A 107 -6.78 -11.03 -2.97
CA ARG A 107 -5.52 -11.78 -2.80
C ARG A 107 -4.44 -10.98 -2.09
N VAL A 108 -4.34 -9.68 -2.40
CA VAL A 108 -3.43 -8.76 -1.70
C VAL A 108 -3.77 -8.71 -0.21
N THR A 109 -5.04 -8.56 0.13
CA THR A 109 -5.49 -8.59 1.53
C THR A 109 -5.22 -9.93 2.22
N GLU A 110 -5.44 -11.06 1.54
CA GLU A 110 -5.16 -12.40 2.08
C GLU A 110 -3.65 -12.60 2.34
N ASN A 111 -2.81 -12.17 1.39
CA ASN A 111 -1.35 -12.25 1.51
C ASN A 111 -0.77 -11.41 2.66
N LEU A 112 -1.50 -10.41 3.16
CA LEU A 112 -1.08 -9.66 4.35
C LEU A 112 -0.91 -10.59 5.55
N ARG A 113 -1.81 -11.56 5.74
CA ARG A 113 -1.71 -12.52 6.85
C ARG A 113 -0.43 -13.33 6.75
N GLU A 114 -0.17 -13.92 5.58
CA GLU A 114 1.03 -14.74 5.35
C GLU A 114 2.31 -13.94 5.60
N ARG A 115 2.36 -12.68 5.13
CA ARG A 115 3.48 -11.77 5.36
C ARG A 115 3.66 -11.44 6.84
N LEU A 116 2.58 -11.22 7.58
CA LEU A 116 2.68 -10.99 9.02
C LEU A 116 3.19 -12.23 9.75
N GLU A 117 2.72 -13.42 9.39
CA GLU A 117 3.21 -14.67 9.96
C GLU A 117 4.69 -14.94 9.63
N GLN A 118 5.12 -14.65 8.40
CA GLN A 118 6.54 -14.72 8.02
C GLN A 118 7.39 -13.74 8.83
N CYS A 119 6.91 -12.51 9.05
CA CYS A 119 7.58 -11.53 9.90
C CYS A 119 7.80 -12.08 11.32
N LEU A 120 6.78 -12.71 11.89
CA LEU A 120 6.86 -13.34 13.22
C LEU A 120 7.86 -14.50 13.23
N ARG A 121 7.82 -15.39 12.23
CA ARG A 121 8.77 -16.51 12.10
C ARG A 121 10.22 -16.04 11.96
N ASN A 122 10.43 -14.91 11.28
CA ASN A 122 11.76 -14.33 11.05
C ASN A 122 12.21 -13.40 12.19
N GLY A 123 11.48 -13.34 13.31
CA GLY A 123 11.83 -12.48 14.45
C GLY A 123 11.87 -10.98 14.10
N GLY A 124 11.07 -10.53 13.12
CA GLY A 124 11.06 -9.15 12.64
C GLY A 124 12.12 -8.83 11.58
N GLY A 125 12.85 -9.83 11.06
CA GLY A 125 13.76 -9.68 9.93
C GLY A 125 13.05 -9.33 8.61
N HIS A 126 13.80 -8.78 7.65
CA HIS A 126 13.29 -8.45 6.32
C HIS A 126 12.79 -9.71 5.60
N GLN A 127 11.66 -9.58 4.90
CA GLN A 127 11.12 -10.65 4.06
C GLN A 127 11.69 -10.50 2.66
N ASN A 128 12.16 -11.60 2.07
CA ASN A 128 12.50 -11.58 0.65
C ASN A 128 11.24 -11.24 -0.15
N ASP A 129 11.36 -10.34 -1.12
CA ASP A 129 10.29 -9.99 -2.03
C ASP A 129 9.88 -11.22 -2.85
N GLU A 130 8.96 -12.04 -2.33
CA GLU A 130 8.06 -12.80 -3.19
C GLU A 130 7.12 -11.78 -3.83
N ILE A 131 7.67 -11.09 -4.83
CA ILE A 131 6.91 -10.41 -5.87
C ILE A 131 5.83 -11.39 -6.26
N PHE A 132 4.57 -10.97 -6.19
CA PHE A 132 3.45 -11.71 -6.75
C PHE A 132 3.92 -12.32 -8.08
N LYS A 133 4.12 -13.64 -8.11
CA LYS A 133 4.46 -14.37 -9.32
C LYS A 133 3.21 -14.39 -10.19
N TYR A 134 2.85 -13.23 -10.73
CA TYR A 134 2.05 -13.18 -11.93
C TYR A 134 2.94 -13.72 -13.03
N THR A 135 2.68 -14.96 -13.40
CA THR A 135 3.07 -15.52 -14.68
C THR A 135 2.37 -14.71 -15.77
N MET A 136 2.91 -13.53 -16.06
CA MET A 136 2.77 -12.84 -17.33
C MET A 136 4.20 -12.56 -17.74
N THR A 137 4.67 -13.39 -18.67
CA THR A 137 5.98 -13.31 -19.31
C THR A 137 6.36 -11.87 -19.63
N CYS A 138 7.26 -11.32 -18.83
CA CYS A 138 8.23 -10.34 -19.27
C CYS A 138 9.55 -10.78 -18.64
N THR A 139 10.13 -11.80 -19.27
CA THR A 139 11.53 -12.16 -19.11
C THR A 139 12.39 -10.89 -19.21
N GLU A 140 13.40 -10.80 -18.35
CA GLU A 140 14.51 -9.83 -18.40
C GLU A 140 14.24 -8.43 -17.82
N PHE A 141 14.13 -8.31 -16.48
CA PHE A 141 14.61 -7.08 -15.79
C PHE A 141 15.12 -7.31 -14.36
N PHE A 142 15.06 -8.55 -13.84
CA PHE A 142 15.67 -8.94 -12.57
C PHE A 142 16.96 -9.73 -12.78
N CYS A 143 17.92 -9.13 -13.50
CA CYS A 143 19.34 -9.42 -13.38
C CYS A 143 20.07 -8.12 -13.66
N ASP A 144 20.38 -7.39 -12.59
CA ASP A 144 21.54 -6.50 -12.44
C ASP A 144 21.22 -5.36 -11.48
N SER A 145 21.43 -5.61 -10.20
CA SER A 145 21.66 -4.55 -9.21
C SER A 145 22.55 -5.10 -8.10
N ASN A 146 23.67 -5.69 -8.51
CA ASN A 146 24.82 -5.88 -7.64
C ASN A 146 25.52 -4.52 -7.48
N THR A 147 24.90 -3.60 -6.74
CA THR A 147 25.53 -2.35 -6.31
C THR A 147 25.00 -1.97 -4.94
N TYR A 148 25.67 -2.50 -3.92
CA TYR A 148 25.81 -1.84 -2.64
C TYR A 148 26.21 -0.38 -2.86
N ILE A 149 25.40 0.57 -2.42
CA ILE A 149 25.90 1.91 -2.09
C ILE A 149 25.74 2.07 -0.58
N ARG A 150 26.85 1.87 0.12
CA ARG A 150 27.09 2.43 1.45
C ARG A 150 26.99 3.96 1.36
N ARG A 151 26.22 4.55 2.25
CA ARG A 151 26.55 5.85 2.85
C ARG A 151 26.42 5.71 4.35
#